data_AF-A0AAF0WVI3-F1
#
_entry.id   AF-A0AAF0WVI3-F1
#
_cell.length_a   1.000
_cell.length_b   1.000
_cell.length_c   1.000
_cell.angle_alpha   90.00
_cell.angle_beta   90.00
_cell.angle_gamma   90.00
#
_symmetry.space_group_name_H-M   'P 1'
#
loop_
_entity.id
_entity.type
_entity.pdbx_description
1 polymer ?
#
loop_
_entity_poly.entity_id
_entity_poly.type
_entity_poly.pdbx_seq_one_letter_code
_entity_poly.pdbx_strand_id
1 'polypeptide(L)' 'MISWAKLRSWKSADQEECAVCLEHLKSSEDLSFLPCAHRFHSKCLLPWLQNNSHCPCCRNPI' A
#
# COMPACT_ATOMS: atom_id res chain seq x y z
N MET A 1 -29.22 3.87 12.03
CA MET A 1 -28.58 2.55 12.24
C MET A 1 -27.20 2.60 11.61
N ILE A 2 -26.22 3.00 12.40
CA ILE A 2 -24.87 3.30 11.94
C ILE A 2 -24.21 1.96 11.64
N SER A 3 -24.14 1.61 10.36
CA SER A 3 -23.56 0.35 9.90
C SER A 3 -22.08 0.33 10.26
N TRP A 4 -21.75 -0.36 11.35
CA TRP A 4 -20.39 -0.76 11.74
C TRP A 4 -19.74 -1.72 10.73
N ALA A 5 -20.30 -1.87 9.52
CA ALA A 5 -19.70 -2.62 8.41
C ALA A 5 -18.48 -1.92 7.78
N LYS A 6 -18.11 -0.71 8.22
CA LYS A 6 -16.87 -0.03 7.81
C LYS A 6 -15.75 -0.18 8.85
N LEU A 7 -15.76 -1.28 9.59
CA LEU A 7 -14.61 -1.72 10.38
C LEU A 7 -13.54 -2.27 9.42
N ARG A 8 -12.57 -1.40 9.08
CA ARG A 8 -11.14 -1.73 8.84
C ARG A 8 -10.87 -3.05 8.09
N SER A 9 -11.48 -3.27 6.94
CA SER A 9 -11.11 -4.41 6.09
C SER A 9 -10.36 -3.91 4.87
N TRP A 10 -9.20 -3.28 5.08
CA TRP A 10 -8.21 -3.14 4.02
C TRP A 10 -7.51 -4.49 3.89
N LYS A 11 -8.16 -5.44 3.23
CA LYS A 11 -7.46 -6.62 2.75
C LYS A 11 -6.45 -6.11 1.72
N SER A 12 -5.18 -6.43 1.86
CA SER A 12 -4.14 -6.02 0.90
C SER A 12 -4.43 -6.50 -0.55
N ALA A 13 -5.37 -7.44 -0.69
CA ALA A 13 -5.97 -7.86 -1.95
C ALA A 13 -6.72 -6.73 -2.71
N ASP A 14 -7.42 -5.85 -1.98
CA ASP A 14 -8.28 -4.77 -2.52
C ASP A 14 -7.59 -3.39 -2.47
N GLN A 15 -6.26 -3.36 -2.34
CA GLN A 15 -5.53 -2.10 -2.37
C GLN A 15 -5.45 -1.55 -3.80
N GLU A 16 -6.30 -0.57 -4.10
CA GLU A 16 -6.36 0.11 -5.39
C GLU A 16 -5.58 1.43 -5.41
N GLU A 17 -5.08 1.90 -4.28
CA GLU A 17 -4.37 3.18 -4.14
C GLU A 17 -2.97 3.01 -3.53
N CYS A 18 -2.02 3.80 -4.03
CA CYS A 18 -0.68 3.86 -3.46
C CYS A 18 -0.68 4.77 -2.23
N ALA A 19 -0.35 4.25 -1.05
CA ALA A 19 -0.33 5.06 0.17
C ALA A 19 0.82 6.09 0.25
N VAL A 20 1.72 6.12 -0.76
CA VAL A 20 2.83 7.09 -0.83
C VAL A 20 2.42 8.32 -1.63
N CYS A 21 1.88 8.16 -2.84
CA CYS A 21 1.46 9.29 -3.69
C CYS A 21 -0.06 9.56 -3.66
N LEU A 22 -0.85 8.67 -3.04
CA LEU A 22 -2.32 8.73 -2.99
C LEU A 22 -3.00 8.66 -4.37
N GLU A 23 -2.31 8.10 -5.37
CA GLU A 23 -2.86 7.84 -6.70
C GLU A 23 -3.31 6.38 -6.85
N HIS A 24 -4.25 6.14 -7.77
CA HIS A 24 -4.68 4.78 -8.12
C HIS A 24 -3.54 3.95 -8.72
N LEU A 25 -3.42 2.72 -8.24
CA LEU A 25 -2.55 1.69 -8.78
C LEU A 25 -3.18 1.13 -10.06
N LYS A 26 -2.57 1.42 -11.21
CA LYS A 26 -3.05 0.90 -12.50
C LYS A 26 -2.29 -0.38 -12.84
N SER A 27 -2.98 -1.33 -13.48
CA SER A 27 -2.35 -2.55 -14.02
C SER A 27 -1.32 -2.30 -15.11
N SER A 28 -1.35 -1.12 -15.74
CA SER A 28 -0.37 -0.68 -16.73
C SER A 28 0.92 -0.10 -16.13
N GLU A 29 0.97 0.11 -14.81
CA GLU A 29 2.12 0.71 -14.13
C GLU A 29 2.96 -0.35 -13.44
N ASP A 30 4.26 -0.08 -13.26
CA ASP A 30 5.13 -0.94 -12.46
C ASP A 30 4.73 -0.85 -10.99
N LEU A 31 4.19 -1.95 -10.48
CA LEU A 31 3.82 -2.10 -9.08
C LEU A 31 4.78 -3.04 -8.37
N SER A 32 5.21 -2.64 -7.18
CA SER A 32 6.00 -3.45 -6.27
C SER A 32 5.17 -3.82 -5.04
N PHE A 33 5.36 -5.03 -4.54
CA PHE A 33 4.72 -5.53 -3.33
C PHE A 33 5.76 -5.81 -2.24
N LEU A 34 5.35 -5.60 -1.00
CA LEU A 34 6.16 -5.94 0.18
C LEU A 34 5.75 -7.31 0.74
N PRO A 35 6.57 -7.95 1.61
CA PRO A 35 6.21 -9.22 2.24
C PRO A 35 4.94 -9.16 3.08
N CYS A 36 4.58 -7.97 3.55
CA CYS A 36 3.31 -7.69 4.23
C CYS A 36 2.09 -7.59 3.28
N ALA A 37 2.25 -7.97 2.01
CA ALA A 37 1.25 -7.99 0.93
C ALA A 37 0.71 -6.63 0.47
N HIS A 38 1.21 -5.50 0.98
CA HIS A 38 0.83 -4.17 0.50
C HIS A 38 1.53 -3.81 -0.81
N ARG A 39 0.81 -3.08 -1.68
CA ARG A 39 1.22 -2.75 -3.05
C ARG A 39 1.48 -1.26 -3.19
N PHE A 40 2.50 -0.89 -3.96
CA PHE A 40 2.89 0.49 -4.19
C PHE A 40 3.41 0.62 -5.62
N HIS A 41 3.39 1.83 -6.20
CA HIS A 41 4.16 2.05 -7.42
C HIS A 41 5.64 1.83 -7.16
N SER A 42 6.34 1.12 -8.05
CA SER A 42 7.78 0.89 -7.94
C SER A 42 8.54 2.21 -7.84
N LYS A 43 8.10 3.24 -8.58
CA LYS A 43 8.64 4.61 -8.53
C LYS A 43 8.50 5.28 -7.15
N CYS A 44 7.48 4.91 -6.38
CA CYS A 44 7.19 5.49 -5.06
C CYS A 44 7.82 4.68 -3.93
N LEU A 45 7.86 3.36 -4.08
CA LEU A 45 8.43 2.46 -3.07
C LEU A 45 9.94 2.58 -2.99
N LEU A 46 10.64 2.58 -4.13
CA LEU A 46 12.11 2.58 -4.14
C LEU A 46 12.73 3.78 -3.40
N PRO A 47 12.29 5.05 -3.62
CA PRO A 47 12.79 6.18 -2.84
C PRO A 47 12.41 6.09 -1.36
N TRP A 48 11.20 5.60 -1.04
CA TRP A 48 10.77 5.42 0.35
C TRP A 48 11.71 4.49 1.13
N LEU A 49 12.12 3.40 0.49
CA LEU A 49 13.02 2.39 1.07
C LEU A 49 14.43 2.92 1.36
N GLN A 50 14.86 4.01 0.71
CA GLN A 50 16.17 4.60 0.98
C GLN A 50 16.27 5.21 2.39
N ASN A 51 15.13 5.62 2.95
CA ASN A 51 15.06 6.27 4.26
C ASN A 51 14.26 5.47 5.30
N ASN A 52 13.49 4.46 4.89
CA ASN A 52 12.60 3.72 5.75
C ASN A 52 12.65 2.21 5.47
N SER A 53 12.85 1.41 6.50
CA SER A 53 12.82 -0.06 6.44
C SER A 53 11.45 -0.66 6.82
N HIS A 54 10.40 0.16 6.82
CA HIS A 54 9.05 -0.23 7.27
C HIS A 54 7.99 0.14 6.24
N CYS A 55 6.97 -0.73 6.14
CA CYS A 55 5.84 -0.54 5.24
C CYS A 55 5.06 0.76 5.57
N PRO A 56 4.75 1.63 4.60
CA PRO A 56 3.95 2.83 4.82
C PRO A 56 2.54 2.54 5.37
N CYS A 57 1.94 1.41 5.00
CA CYS A 57 0.56 1.06 5.36
C CYS A 57 0.46 0.47 6.78
N CYS A 58 1.29 -0.53 7.09
CA CYS A 58 1.17 -1.29 8.35
C CYS A 58 2.35 -1.16 9.29
N ARG A 59 3.43 -0.48 8.87
CA ARG A 59 4.69 -0.33 9.63
C ARG A 59 5.43 -1.64 9.94
N ASN A 60 5.01 -2.75 9.33
CA ASN A 60 5.80 -3.99 9.39
C ASN A 60 7.16 -3.78 8.73
N PRO A 61 8.22 -4.39 9.27
CA PRO A 61 9.52 -4.39 8.62
C PRO A 61 9.42 -5.02 7.24
N ILE A 62 10.23 -4.49 6.34
CA ILE A 62 10.27 -4.86 4.92
C ILE A 62 11.21 -6.04 4.69
#